data_AF-A0A6I0EUF1-F1
#
_entry.id   AF-A0A6I0EUF1-F1
#
_cell.length_a   1.000
_cell.length_b   1.000
_cell.length_c   1.000
_cell.angle_alpha   90.00
_cell.angle_beta   90.00
_cell.angle_gamma   90.00
#
_symmetry.space_group_name_H-M   'P 1'
#
loop_
_entity.id
_entity.type
_entity.pdbx_description
1 polymer ?
#
loop_
_entity_poly.entity_id
_entity_poly.type
_entity_poly.pdbx_seq_one_letter_code
_entity_poly.pdbx_strand_id
1 'polypeptide(L)'
;MAGDQRERRQSPASPGEACVADIAGALFRRIGRVTCKEFIDILDAYLEGGLTPQQRAEISKHLHLCPECVDYLDSYRFTIRAARDCGCGADDPVPTDVPEELVQAVLAAFKKAPDQSS
;
A
#
# COMPACT_ATOMS: atom_id res chain seq x y z
N MET A 1 13.39 -16.43 42.63
CA MET A 1 12.77 -15.26 41.96
C MET A 1 13.88 -14.41 41.36
N ALA A 2 14.21 -14.63 40.09
CA ALA A 2 14.87 -13.71 39.15
C ALA A 2 15.21 -14.54 37.91
N GLY A 3 14.34 -14.46 36.90
CA GLY A 3 14.47 -15.20 35.65
C GLY A 3 15.52 -14.55 34.76
N ASP A 4 16.47 -15.38 34.36
CA ASP A 4 17.36 -15.26 33.21
C ASP A 4 16.55 -15.19 31.91
N GLN A 5 16.88 -14.26 31.02
CA GLN A 5 16.38 -14.27 29.63
C GLN A 5 17.28 -13.43 28.73
N ARG A 6 18.46 -13.98 28.45
CA ARG A 6 19.25 -13.65 27.26
C ARG A 6 19.05 -14.77 26.23
N GLU A 7 18.61 -14.36 25.03
CA GLU A 7 18.68 -15.07 23.74
C GLU A 7 17.91 -16.38 23.52
N ARG A 8 16.88 -16.28 22.67
CA ARG A 8 16.67 -17.19 21.53
C ARG A 8 15.98 -16.41 20.40
N ARG A 9 16.78 -15.96 19.43
CA ARG A 9 16.32 -15.81 18.04
C ARG A 9 15.99 -17.20 17.52
N GLN A 10 14.83 -17.35 16.89
CA GLN A 10 14.57 -18.36 15.87
C GLN A 10 13.40 -17.88 15.00
N SER A 11 13.73 -17.51 13.76
CA SER A 11 12.81 -17.23 12.68
C SER A 11 12.31 -18.54 12.09
N PRO A 12 11.06 -18.61 11.60
CA PRO A 12 10.84 -19.34 10.38
C PRO A 12 10.03 -18.56 9.34
N ALA A 13 10.45 -18.79 8.09
CA ALA A 13 9.83 -18.59 6.79
C ALA A 13 8.56 -17.71 6.66
N SER A 14 8.71 -16.70 5.81
CA SER A 14 7.69 -15.85 5.23
C SER A 14 6.68 -16.65 4.39
N PRO A 15 5.37 -16.40 4.55
CA PRO A 15 4.38 -16.61 3.51
C PRO A 15 3.84 -15.24 3.05
N GLY A 16 4.73 -14.43 2.46
CA GLY A 16 4.39 -13.11 1.91
C GLY A 16 3.73 -13.16 0.53
N GLU A 17 3.44 -14.35 0.01
CA GLU A 17 2.81 -14.55 -1.31
C GLU A 17 1.39 -15.12 -1.21
N ALA A 18 0.88 -15.37 0.00
CA ALA A 18 -0.44 -15.95 0.24
C ALA A 18 -1.44 -14.99 0.90
N CYS A 19 -1.23 -13.68 0.80
CA CYS A 19 -2.13 -12.68 1.40
C CYS A 19 -2.75 -11.75 0.35
N VAL A 20 -3.51 -12.31 -0.58
CA VAL A 20 -4.51 -11.55 -1.35
C VAL A 20 -5.82 -12.30 -1.61
N ALA A 21 -5.89 -13.60 -1.32
CA ALA A 21 -6.99 -14.44 -1.80
C ALA A 21 -8.19 -14.63 -0.84
N ASP A 22 -8.05 -14.45 0.48
CA ASP A 22 -9.10 -14.89 1.43
C ASP A 22 -9.78 -13.80 2.27
N ILE A 23 -9.49 -12.52 2.01
CA ILE A 23 -9.94 -11.46 2.94
C ILE A 23 -11.25 -10.77 2.49
N ALA A 24 -11.64 -10.89 1.22
CA ALA A 24 -12.79 -10.16 0.67
C ALA A 24 -14.15 -10.63 1.22
N GLY A 25 -14.26 -11.82 1.83
CA GLY A 25 -15.55 -12.41 2.21
C GLY A 25 -16.12 -11.97 3.58
N ALA A 26 -15.30 -11.45 4.51
CA ALA A 26 -15.69 -11.35 5.93
C ALA A 26 -15.37 -10.02 6.64
N LEU A 27 -14.61 -9.10 6.02
CA LEU A 27 -13.93 -8.01 6.75
C LEU A 27 -14.80 -6.93 7.41
N PHE A 28 -16.03 -6.70 6.95
CA PHE A 28 -16.90 -5.70 7.60
C PHE A 28 -17.69 -6.22 8.80
N ARG A 29 -17.63 -7.53 9.15
CA ARG A 29 -18.47 -8.10 10.23
C ARG A 29 -17.86 -8.12 11.63
N ARG A 30 -16.61 -7.70 11.83
CA ARG A 30 -15.99 -7.58 13.17
C ARG A 30 -14.75 -6.72 13.01
N ILE A 31 -14.61 -5.60 13.71
CA ILE A 31 -13.43 -4.71 13.65
C ILE A 31 -12.19 -5.51 14.09
N GLY A 32 -11.62 -6.25 13.16
CA GLY A 32 -10.27 -6.78 13.20
C GLY A 32 -9.36 -5.68 12.67
N ARG A 33 -8.28 -5.42 13.41
CA ARG A 33 -7.36 -4.30 13.17
C ARG A 33 -6.84 -4.34 11.73
N VAL A 34 -7.42 -3.56 10.84
CA VAL A 34 -6.72 -3.10 9.64
C VAL A 34 -5.69 -2.09 10.10
N THR A 35 -4.44 -2.28 9.70
CA THR A 35 -3.40 -1.28 9.89
C THR A 35 -3.70 -0.07 9.00
N CYS A 36 -3.14 1.08 9.35
CA CYS A 36 -3.25 2.27 8.50
C CYS A 36 -2.75 1.97 7.07
N LYS A 37 -1.68 1.16 6.94
CA LYS A 37 -1.12 0.77 5.65
C LYS A 37 -2.11 -0.02 4.80
N GLU A 38 -2.66 -1.11 5.35
CA GLU A 38 -3.61 -1.95 4.61
C GLU A 38 -4.86 -1.16 4.16
N PHE A 39 -5.32 -0.23 5.00
CA PHE A 39 -6.45 0.62 4.65
C PHE A 39 -6.12 1.55 3.47
N ILE A 40 -4.95 2.20 3.50
CA ILE A 40 -4.49 3.06 2.40
C ILE A 40 -4.30 2.25 1.12
N ASP A 41 -3.67 1.08 1.20
CA ASP A 41 -3.43 0.21 0.03
C ASP A 41 -4.77 -0.19 -0.65
N ILE A 42 -5.85 -0.40 0.12
CA ILE A 42 -7.19 -0.66 -0.43
C ILE A 42 -7.75 0.57 -1.16
N LEU A 43 -7.60 1.76 -0.60
CA LEU A 43 -8.09 3.00 -1.21
C LEU A 43 -7.36 3.31 -2.50
N ASP A 44 -6.04 3.13 -2.51
CA ASP A 44 -5.22 3.32 -3.70
C ASP A 44 -5.64 2.33 -4.79
N ALA A 45 -5.75 1.04 -4.46
CA ALA A 45 -6.24 0.03 -5.41
C ALA A 45 -7.67 0.33 -5.92
N TYR A 46 -8.54 0.89 -5.08
CA TYR A 46 -9.88 1.30 -5.49
C TYR A 46 -9.85 2.47 -6.49
N LEU A 47 -8.99 3.46 -6.25
CA LEU A 47 -8.85 4.64 -7.10
C LEU A 47 -8.15 4.33 -8.43
N GLU A 48 -7.14 3.48 -8.41
CA GLU A 48 -6.36 3.09 -9.60
C GLU A 48 -7.02 1.95 -10.40
N GLY A 49 -8.06 1.31 -9.84
CA GLY A 49 -8.76 0.21 -10.49
C GLY A 49 -8.04 -1.14 -10.39
N GLY A 50 -7.09 -1.29 -9.46
CA GLY A 50 -6.38 -2.54 -9.17
C GLY A 50 -7.20 -3.59 -8.42
N LEU A 51 -8.44 -3.28 -8.02
CA LEU A 51 -9.33 -4.23 -7.35
C LEU A 51 -10.02 -5.20 -8.31
N THR A 52 -10.25 -6.42 -7.84
CA THR A 52 -11.14 -7.37 -8.52
C THR A 52 -12.57 -6.82 -8.59
N PRO A 53 -13.39 -7.27 -9.57
CA PRO A 53 -14.78 -6.83 -9.69
C PRO A 53 -15.61 -7.02 -8.41
N GLN A 54 -15.38 -8.13 -7.70
CA GLN A 54 -16.06 -8.44 -6.44
C GLN A 54 -15.68 -7.45 -5.33
N GLN A 55 -14.38 -7.17 -5.15
CA GLN A 55 -13.91 -6.21 -4.15
C GLN A 55 -14.44 -4.79 -4.43
N ARG A 56 -14.44 -4.39 -5.70
CA ARG A 56 -15.00 -3.09 -6.11
C ARG A 56 -16.49 -2.99 -5.81
N ALA A 57 -17.25 -4.08 -5.99
CA ALA A 57 -18.68 -4.11 -5.69
C ALA A 57 -18.95 -3.91 -4.19
N GLU A 58 -18.18 -4.57 -3.31
CA GLU A 58 -18.33 -4.44 -1.86
C GLU A 58 -18.00 -3.01 -1.38
N ILE A 59 -16.92 -2.41 -1.87
CA ILE A 59 -16.59 -1.02 -1.53
C ILE A 59 -17.65 -0.06 -2.06
N SER A 60 -18.10 -0.25 -3.30
CA SER A 60 -19.14 0.60 -3.89
C SER A 60 -20.47 0.51 -3.12
N LYS A 61 -20.82 -0.69 -2.65
CA LYS A 61 -21.97 -0.91 -1.77
C LYS A 61 -21.81 -0.17 -0.44
N HIS A 62 -20.62 -0.21 0.16
CA HIS A 62 -20.35 0.51 1.40
C HIS A 62 -20.48 2.04 1.21
N LEU A 63 -19.89 2.58 0.15
CA LEU A 63 -20.00 4.00 -0.21
C LEU A 63 -21.46 4.43 -0.48
N HIS A 64 -22.29 3.52 -0.99
CA HIS A 64 -23.72 3.79 -1.17
C HIS A 64 -24.50 3.85 0.15
N LEU A 65 -24.04 3.14 1.18
CA LEU A 65 -24.72 3.02 2.47
C LEU A 65 -24.16 3.95 3.56
N CYS A 66 -22.97 4.53 3.35
CA CYS A 66 -22.25 5.29 4.36
C CYS A 66 -21.73 6.64 3.80
N PRO A 67 -22.48 7.75 4.01
CA PRO A 67 -22.08 9.08 3.56
C PRO A 67 -20.72 9.54 4.09
N GLU A 68 -20.41 9.27 5.36
CA GLU A 68 -19.12 9.63 5.97
C GLU A 68 -17.93 9.02 5.23
N CYS A 69 -18.08 7.81 4.69
CA CYS A 69 -17.03 7.17 3.91
C CYS A 69 -16.90 7.76 2.50
N VAL A 70 -17.96 8.35 1.95
CA VAL A 70 -17.89 9.15 0.73
C VAL A 70 -17.09 10.42 0.99
N ASP A 71 -17.42 11.14 2.06
CA ASP A 71 -16.73 12.38 2.46
C ASP A 71 -15.24 12.13 2.75
N TYR A 72 -14.93 11.00 3.41
CA TYR A 72 -13.56 10.57 3.63
C TYR A 72 -12.82 10.31 2.31
N LEU A 73 -13.44 9.56 1.38
CA LEU A 73 -12.83 9.26 0.09
C LEU A 73 -12.57 10.53 -0.73
N ASP A 74 -13.47 11.51 -0.66
CA ASP A 74 -13.30 12.79 -1.33
C ASP A 74 -12.18 13.64 -0.70
N SER A 75 -12.08 13.63 0.62
CA SER A 75 -10.95 14.24 1.36
C SER A 75 -9.62 13.57 1.01
N TYR A 76 -9.61 12.25 0.87
CA TYR A 76 -8.43 11.49 0.47
C TYR A 76 -7.99 11.83 -0.96
N ARG A 77 -8.94 11.88 -1.91
CA ARG A 77 -8.68 12.35 -3.28
C ARG A 77 -8.14 13.77 -3.33
N PHE A 78 -8.66 14.66 -2.48
CA PHE A 78 -8.12 16.01 -2.36
C PHE A 78 -6.67 16.00 -1.87
N THR A 79 -6.36 15.21 -0.86
CA THR A 79 -4.99 15.05 -0.35
C THR A 79 -4.03 14.58 -1.43
N ILE A 80 -4.41 13.57 -2.23
CA ILE A 80 -3.60 13.10 -3.37
C ILE A 80 -3.36 14.23 -4.37
N ARG A 81 -4.40 14.99 -4.74
CA ARG A 81 -4.26 16.12 -5.66
C ARG A 81 -3.34 17.20 -5.11
N ALA A 82 -3.55 17.61 -3.86
CA ALA A 82 -2.71 18.61 -3.21
C ALA A 82 -1.23 18.18 -3.12
N ALA A 83 -0.98 16.88 -2.89
CA ALA A 83 0.37 16.32 -2.87
C ALA A 83 1.02 16.25 -4.26
N ARG A 84 0.23 16.11 -5.33
CA ARG A 84 0.72 16.20 -6.71
C ARG A 84 1.03 17.65 -7.08
N ASP A 85 0.12 18.56 -6.78
CA ASP A 85 0.23 19.98 -7.14
C ASP A 85 1.41 20.68 -6.45
N CYS A 86 1.89 20.17 -5.31
CA CYS A 86 3.04 20.75 -4.62
C CYS A 86 4.40 20.40 -5.27
N GLY A 87 4.43 19.60 -6.35
CA GLY A 87 5.66 19.27 -7.08
C GLY A 87 6.64 18.39 -6.28
N CYS A 88 6.14 17.74 -5.22
CA CYS A 88 6.90 16.77 -4.43
C CYS A 88 6.62 15.33 -4.88
N GLY A 89 5.84 15.15 -5.96
CA GLY A 89 5.28 13.87 -6.40
C GLY A 89 5.92 13.31 -7.67
N ALA A 90 5.80 11.99 -7.86
CA ALA A 90 6.42 11.25 -8.96
C ALA A 90 5.84 11.53 -10.36
N ASP A 91 4.76 12.32 -10.46
CA ASP A 91 4.01 12.59 -11.69
C ASP A 91 4.37 13.94 -12.36
N ASP A 92 5.36 14.67 -11.83
CA ASP A 92 5.88 15.88 -12.48
C ASP A 92 6.41 15.56 -13.88
N PRO A 93 6.32 16.50 -14.85
CA PRO A 93 6.87 16.29 -16.18
C PRO A 93 8.35 15.92 -16.04
N VAL A 94 8.67 14.69 -16.46
CA VAL A 94 10.03 14.15 -16.41
C VAL A 94 10.96 15.17 -17.08
N PRO A 95 11.95 15.71 -16.35
CA PRO A 95 12.85 16.70 -16.93
C PRO A 95 13.51 16.09 -18.16
N THR A 96 13.42 16.77 -19.30
CA THR A 96 13.97 16.27 -20.57
C THR A 96 15.49 16.31 -20.62
N ASP A 97 16.12 16.90 -19.61
CA ASP A 97 17.56 17.09 -19.46
C ASP A 97 18.21 16.07 -18.49
N VAL A 98 17.49 15.02 -18.08
CA VAL A 98 18.08 13.94 -17.27
C VAL A 98 19.09 13.14 -18.10
N PRO A 99 20.38 13.05 -17.69
CA PRO A 99 21.38 12.28 -18.43
C PRO A 99 21.07 10.77 -18.43
N GLU A 100 21.21 10.12 -19.58
CA GLU A 100 20.95 8.67 -19.73
C GLU A 100 21.78 7.82 -18.77
N GLU A 101 23.04 8.20 -18.52
CA GLU A 101 23.93 7.53 -17.55
C GLU A 101 23.32 7.47 -16.14
N LEU A 102 22.61 8.51 -15.71
CA LEU A 102 21.94 8.54 -14.41
C LEU A 102 20.75 7.58 -14.38
N VAL A 103 19.94 7.56 -15.44
CA VAL A 103 18.82 6.61 -15.59
C VAL A 103 19.33 5.18 -15.50
N GLN A 104 20.39 4.86 -16.24
CA GLN A 104 20.98 3.52 -16.25
C GLN A 104 21.59 3.15 -14.89
N ALA A 105 22.25 4.08 -14.19
CA ALA A 105 22.79 3.85 -12.85
C ALA A 105 21.69 3.50 -11.84
N VAL A 106 20.56 4.24 -11.87
CA VAL A 106 19.40 3.98 -11.02
C VAL A 106 18.79 2.60 -11.33
N LEU A 107 18.54 2.30 -12.62
CA LEU A 107 18.00 1.00 -13.04
C LEU A 107 18.92 -0.17 -12.67
N ALA A 108 20.23 0.01 -12.78
CA ALA A 108 21.22 -1.00 -12.36
C ALA A 108 21.19 -1.22 -10.84
N ALA A 109 21.04 -0.15 -10.05
CA ALA A 109 20.90 -0.25 -8.60
C ALA A 109 19.65 -1.05 -8.20
N PHE A 110 18.52 -0.80 -8.85
CA PHE A 110 17.29 -1.58 -8.64
C PHE A 110 17.42 -3.05 -9.06
N LYS A 111 18.14 -3.34 -10.15
CA LYS A 111 18.42 -4.72 -10.60
C LYS A 111 19.41 -5.48 -9.70
N LYS A 112 20.21 -4.76 -8.90
CA LYS A 112 21.25 -5.36 -8.05
C LYS A 112 20.72 -5.85 -6.69
N ALA A 113 19.53 -5.45 -6.25
CA ALA A 113 18.91 -6.07 -5.07
C ALA A 113 18.34 -7.45 -5.47
N PRO A 114 18.95 -8.55 -4.99
CA PRO A 114 18.76 -8.93 -3.59
C PRO A 114 20.09 -9.22 -2.86
N ASP A 115 20.28 -8.55 -1.72
CA ASP A 115 20.99 -9.13 -0.58
C ASP A 115 20.44 -8.51 0.73
N GLN A 116 19.57 -9.26 1.42
CA GLN A 116 19.28 -9.04 2.83
C GLN A 116 20.17 -10.00 3.63
N SER A 117 21.40 -9.58 3.95
CA SER A 117 22.27 -10.28 4.90
C SER A 117 23.25 -9.31 5.59
N SER A 118 22.87 -8.75 6.74
CA SER A 118 23.77 -8.45 7.88
C SER A 118 22.95 -8.13 9.13
#